data_AF-A0A7L2HX36-F1
#
_entry.id   AF-A0A7L2HX36-F1
#
_cell.length_a   1.000
_cell.length_b   1.000
_cell.length_c   1.000
_cell.angle_alpha   90.00
_cell.angle_beta   90.00
_cell.angle_gamma   90.00
#
_symmetry.space_group_name_H-M   'P 1'
#
loop_
_entity.id
_entity.type
_entity.pdbx_description
1 polymer ?
#
loop_
_entity_poly.entity_id
_entity_poly.type
_entity_poly.pdbx_seq_one_letter_code
_entity_poly.pdbx_strand_id
1 'polypeptide(L)' 'LLWKQAHAYPLFHLLMEIDSYMFSCVNQTAVHEELEDETRRLCDVRPFLPVLKLVTRNCDPGEKLDSKIGVLIGKG' A
#
# COMPACT_ATOMS: atom_id res chain seq x y z
N LEU A 1 6.20 -11.49 6.66
CA LEU A 1 5.19 -12.42 7.23
C LEU A 1 4.16 -12.83 6.18
N LEU A 2 3.56 -11.88 5.46
CA LEU A 2 2.49 -12.13 4.49
C LEU A 2 2.82 -13.23 3.46
N TRP A 3 3.96 -13.15 2.75
CA TRP A 3 4.31 -14.15 1.73
C TRP A 3 4.47 -15.57 2.29
N LYS A 4 5.06 -15.69 3.50
CA LYS A 4 5.19 -16.98 4.18
C LYS A 4 3.82 -17.62 4.43
N GLN A 5 2.83 -16.79 4.79
CA GLN A 5 1.46 -17.23 5.06
C GLN A 5 0.68 -17.47 3.76
N ALA A 6 0.86 -16.62 2.75
CA ALA A 6 0.16 -16.69 1.47
C ALA A 6 0.44 -18.00 0.72
N HIS A 7 1.61 -18.62 0.92
CA HIS A 7 1.94 -19.93 0.36
C HIS A 7 0.94 -21.04 0.74
N ALA A 8 0.20 -20.88 1.85
CA ALA A 8 -0.83 -21.83 2.28
C ALA A 8 -2.21 -21.58 1.64
N TYR A 9 -2.36 -20.54 0.83
CA TYR A 9 -3.64 -20.16 0.21
C TYR A 9 -3.68 -20.54 -1.28
N PRO A 10 -4.89 -20.79 -1.84
CA PRO A 10 -5.05 -21.07 -3.26
C PRO A 10 -4.48 -19.96 -4.14
N LEU A 11 -4.10 -20.32 -5.37
CA LEU A 11 -3.60 -19.38 -6.40
C LEU A 11 -2.30 -18.66 -6.05
N PHE A 12 -1.56 -19.09 -5.02
CA PHE A 12 -0.26 -18.50 -4.66
C PHE A 12 0.73 -18.47 -5.83
N HIS A 13 0.70 -19.48 -6.69
CA HIS A 13 1.55 -19.57 -7.88
C HIS A 13 1.29 -18.48 -8.95
N LEU A 14 0.22 -17.69 -8.81
CA LEU A 14 -0.07 -16.54 -9.68
C LEU A 14 0.55 -15.22 -9.17
N LEU A 15 1.11 -15.21 -7.95
CA LEU A 15 1.80 -14.03 -7.42
C LEU A 15 3.19 -13.90 -8.05
N MET A 16 3.58 -12.67 -8.37
CA MET A 16 4.97 -12.32 -8.73
C MET A 16 5.86 -12.31 -7.48
N GLU A 17 7.14 -12.01 -7.68
CA GLU A 17 8.08 -11.75 -6.59
C GLU A 17 7.56 -10.65 -5.66
N ILE A 18 7.89 -10.75 -4.37
CA ILE A 18 7.41 -9.84 -3.32
C ILE A 18 7.70 -8.37 -3.65
N ASP A 19 8.87 -8.09 -4.24
CA ASP A 19 9.32 -6.74 -4.60
C ASP A 19 8.57 -6.13 -5.81
N SER A 20 7.75 -6.93 -6.51
CA SER A 20 6.90 -6.45 -7.61
C SER A 20 5.63 -5.74 -7.13
N TYR A 21 5.39 -5.73 -5.82
CA TYR A 21 4.19 -5.21 -5.20
C TYR A 21 4.49 -4.11 -4.19
N MET A 22 3.45 -3.35 -3.86
CA MET A 22 3.41 -2.50 -2.68
C MET A 22 2.05 -2.64 -1.99
N PHE A 23 1.95 -2.14 -0.76
CA PHE A 23 0.67 -2.06 -0.08
C PHE A 23 -0.09 -0.79 -0.47
N SER A 24 -1.42 -0.88 -0.51
CA SER A 24 -2.30 0.29 -0.49
C SER A 24 -3.38 0.14 0.59
N CYS A 25 -3.87 1.26 1.07
CA CYS A 25 -4.94 1.31 2.07
C CYS A 25 -5.82 2.55 1.88
N VAL A 26 -6.95 2.59 2.58
CA VAL A 26 -7.70 3.84 2.77
C VAL A 26 -7.15 4.52 4.01
N ASN A 27 -6.71 5.77 3.90
CA ASN A 27 -6.16 6.53 5.02
C ASN A 27 -7.27 7.25 5.81
N GLN A 28 -6.90 7.99 6.85
CA GLN A 28 -7.85 8.70 7.73
C GLN A 28 -8.66 9.80 7.02
N THR A 29 -8.25 10.25 5.83
CA THR A 29 -8.97 11.24 5.02
C THR A 29 -9.84 10.60 3.95
N ALA A 30 -10.11 9.29 4.04
CA ALA A 30 -10.90 8.51 3.08
C ALA A 30 -10.30 8.45 1.66
N VAL A 31 -8.98 8.59 1.54
CA VAL A 31 -8.25 8.51 0.26
C VAL A 31 -7.50 7.19 0.16
N HIS A 32 -7.43 6.65 -1.06
CA HIS A 32 -6.56 5.54 -1.37
C HIS A 32 -5.10 6.00 -1.42
N GLU A 33 -4.28 5.49 -0.51
CA GLU A 33 -2.85 5.77 -0.42
C GLU A 33 -2.04 4.51 -0.76
N GLU A 34 -1.07 4.66 -1.65
CA GLU A 34 -0.02 3.69 -1.93
C GLU A 34 1.17 3.89 -0.98
N LEU A 35 1.58 2.82 -0.29
CA LEU A 35 2.61 2.83 0.75
C LEU A 35 3.98 2.46 0.17
N GLU A 36 4.66 3.46 -0.40
CA GLU A 36 5.99 3.24 -1.00
C GLU A 36 7.10 3.04 0.02
N ASP A 37 7.05 3.78 1.11
CA ASP A 37 8.03 3.67 2.20
C ASP A 37 7.64 2.52 3.12
N GLU A 38 8.11 1.32 2.77
CA GLU A 38 7.90 0.10 3.55
C GLU A 38 8.71 0.07 4.86
N THR A 39 9.53 1.09 5.15
CA THR A 39 10.21 1.21 6.45
C THR A 39 9.31 1.80 7.55
N ARG A 40 8.18 2.43 7.15
CA ARG A 40 7.18 2.97 8.08
C ARG A 40 6.55 1.85 8.92
N ARG A 41 6.32 2.13 10.19
CA ARG A 41 5.57 1.22 11.06
C ARG A 41 4.08 1.33 10.74
N LEU A 42 3.34 0.23 10.89
CA LEU A 42 1.88 0.22 10.64
C LEU A 42 1.11 1.23 11.53
N CYS A 43 1.59 1.48 12.75
CA CYS A 43 1.02 2.49 13.65
C CYS A 43 1.19 3.92 13.13
N ASP A 44 2.17 4.17 12.26
CA ASP A 44 2.43 5.47 11.64
C ASP A 44 1.70 5.61 10.29
N VAL A 45 1.28 4.50 9.70
CA VAL A 45 0.41 4.47 8.49
C VAL A 45 -1.02 4.87 8.85
N ARG A 46 -1.55 4.38 9.98
CA ARG A 46 -2.92 4.66 10.47
C ARG A 46 -4.00 4.52 9.39
N PRO A 47 -4.16 3.32 8.78
CA PRO A 47 -5.24 3.12 7.82
C PRO A 47 -6.60 3.26 8.51
N PHE A 48 -7.62 3.72 7.77
CA PHE A 48 -8.99 3.91 8.25
C PHE A 48 -9.57 2.63 8.87
N LEU A 49 -9.25 1.48 8.27
CA LEU A 49 -9.49 0.13 8.78
C LEU A 49 -8.18 -0.66 8.69
N PRO A 50 -8.01 -1.74 9.48
CA PRO A 50 -6.81 -2.60 9.43
C PRO A 50 -6.80 -3.50 8.18
N VAL A 51 -6.92 -2.90 7.00
CA VAL A 51 -6.98 -3.55 5.70
C VAL A 51 -5.87 -3.00 4.83
N LEU A 52 -5.00 -3.91 4.35
CA LEU A 52 -3.96 -3.62 3.37
C LEU A 52 -4.24 -4.42 2.11
N LYS A 53 -4.25 -3.75 0.96
CA LYS A 53 -4.39 -4.37 -0.35
C LYS A 53 -3.02 -4.45 -1.00
N LEU A 54 -2.73 -5.57 -1.65
CA LEU A 54 -1.56 -5.71 -2.50
C LEU A 54 -1.85 -5.09 -3.87
N VAL A 55 -0.99 -4.19 -4.36
CA VAL A 55 -1.06 -3.61 -5.71
C VAL A 55 0.27 -3.74 -6.41
N THR A 56 0.26 -3.86 -7.74
CA THR A 56 1.49 -3.88 -8.54
C THR A 56 2.17 -2.53 -8.44
N ARG A 57 3.50 -2.50 -8.34
CA ARG A 57 4.22 -1.22 -8.33
C ARG A 57 4.02 -0.51 -9.66
N ASN A 58 3.33 0.61 -9.64
CA ASN A 58 3.28 1.53 -10.77
C ASN A 58 4.34 2.63 -10.56
N CYS A 59 5.13 2.92 -11.59
CA CYS A 59 6.30 3.79 -11.50
C CYS A 59 6.06 5.17 -12.12
N ASP A 60 4.84 5.71 -12.10
CA ASP A 60 4.64 7.11 -12.50
C ASP A 60 5.01 8.04 -11.33
N PRO A 61 6.13 8.79 -11.40
CA PRO A 61 6.57 9.63 -10.29
C PRO A 61 5.69 10.87 -10.10
N GLY A 62 4.94 11.31 -11.13
CA GLY A 62 4.15 12.54 -11.10
C GLY A 62 2.91 12.43 -10.22
N GLU A 63 2.06 11.43 -10.48
CA GLU A 63 0.81 11.20 -9.73
C GLU A 63 1.04 10.94 -8.22
N LYS A 64 2.23 10.48 -7.87
CA LYS A 64 2.62 10.14 -6.49
C LYS A 64 2.92 11.37 -5.64
N LEU A 65 3.50 12.41 -6.23
CA LEU A 65 3.82 13.64 -5.50
C LEU A 65 2.54 14.38 -5.12
N ASP A 66 1.60 14.49 -6.06
CA ASP A 66 0.30 15.14 -5.85
C ASP A 66 -0.50 14.46 -4.73
N SER A 67 -0.48 13.12 -4.71
CA SER A 67 -1.12 12.32 -3.65
C SER A 67 -0.52 12.62 -2.26
N LYS A 68 0.81 12.66 -2.14
CA LYS A 68 1.49 12.98 -0.87
C LYS A 68 1.18 14.40 -0.40
N ILE A 69 1.14 15.36 -1.32
CA ILE A 69 0.80 16.74 -1.01
C ILE A 69 -0.64 16.83 -0.48
N GLY A 70 -1.62 16.20 -1.17
CA GLY A 70 -3.03 16.19 -0.76
C GLY A 70 -3.23 15.70 0.67
N VAL A 71 -2.60 14.56 1.01
CA VAL A 71 -2.64 14.01 2.37
C VAL A 71 -2.04 14.96 3.39
N LEU A 72 -0.87 15.54 3.11
CA LEU A 72 -0.20 16.47 4.03
C LEU A 72 -0.99 17.77 4.26
N ILE A 73 -1.75 18.24 3.27
CA ILE A 73 -2.57 19.45 3.38
C ILE A 73 -4.02 19.18 3.79
N GLY A 74 -4.39 17.93 4.07
CA GLY A 74 -5.74 17.55 4.46
C GLY A 74 -6.79 17.71 3.36
N LYS A 75 -6.36 17.74 2.09
CA LYS A 75 -7.25 17.68 0.94
C LYS A 75 -7.35 16.24 0.50
N GLY A 76 -8.48 15.62 0.85
CA GLY A 76 -8.88 14.32 0.32
C GLY A 76 -9.35 14.41 -1.11
#